data_AF-A0A936I7J5-F1
#
_entry.id   AF-A0A936I7J5-F1
#
_cell.length_a   1.000
_cell.length_b   1.000
_cell.length_c   1.000
_cell.angle_alpha   90.00
_cell.angle_beta   90.00
_cell.angle_gamma   90.00
#
_symmetry.space_group_name_H-M   'P 1'
#
loop_
_entity.id
_entity.type
_entity.pdbx_description
1 polymer ?
#
loop_
_entity_poly.entity_id
_entity_poly.type
_entity_poly.pdbx_seq_one_letter_code
_entity_poly.pdbx_strand_id
1 'polypeptide(L)'
;MSFFKTLRNNLRPEHRLTKLLVGGIGEIIMVMVGILLALQVNNWNDDRKDGVKELKILREMRANLDRDLADCRFNIERNGHLLRGNQSVLKQLTEHTLFHDSLRIHYGNIFGNTQLSANTSAYDNLKSIGFNLIRNDSLRQMITTLYSERYTYLRNLEFEADGKLQFDHLLPQLMAKVAVDTVWASGQPIDPEALMDDAPFKGLLRMNIFIRGYMIAQYQGVERRVLALQGMIDKELAARE
;
A
#
# COMPACT_ATOMS: atom_id res chain seq x y z
N MET A 1 -70.65 48.21 54.18
CA MET A 1 -70.78 48.13 52.70
C MET A 1 -69.65 48.96 52.09
N SER A 2 -68.80 48.31 51.28
CA SER A 2 -67.72 48.89 50.45
C SER A 2 -66.58 49.64 51.15
N PHE A 3 -65.63 48.88 51.73
CA PHE A 3 -64.31 49.36 52.18
C PHE A 3 -63.17 48.95 51.22
N PHE A 4 -63.49 48.78 49.93
CA PHE A 4 -62.53 48.41 48.89
C PHE A 4 -62.68 49.30 47.65
N LYS A 5 -62.85 50.61 47.86
CA LYS A 5 -62.53 51.62 46.85
C LYS A 5 -61.21 52.23 47.24
N THR A 6 -60.12 51.76 46.61
CA THR A 6 -58.97 52.52 46.08
C THR A 6 -57.82 51.56 45.86
N LEU A 7 -57.92 50.74 44.81
CA LEU A 7 -56.75 50.31 44.05
C LEU A 7 -56.92 50.83 42.62
N ARG A 8 -57.05 52.15 42.52
CA ARG A 8 -57.06 52.86 41.25
C ARG A 8 -55.62 53.28 40.95
N ASN A 9 -55.21 52.88 39.75
CA ASN A 9 -54.17 53.47 38.91
C ASN A 9 -52.71 53.03 39.09
N ASN A 10 -52.21 52.50 37.96
CA ASN A 10 -50.86 52.67 37.42
C ASN A 10 -49.79 51.65 37.76
N LEU A 11 -50.10 50.36 37.64
CA LEU A 11 -49.11 49.40 37.17
C LEU A 11 -49.77 48.56 36.08
N ARG A 12 -49.63 48.97 34.81
CA ARG A 12 -49.64 48.04 33.67
C ARG A 12 -48.23 47.44 33.63
N PRO A 13 -47.95 46.30 34.29
CA PRO A 13 -46.59 45.75 34.36
C PRO A 13 -46.19 45.13 33.01
N GLU A 14 -47.18 44.86 32.16
CA GLU A 14 -47.03 44.09 30.93
C GLU A 14 -46.07 44.75 29.92
N HIS A 15 -46.06 46.08 29.77
CA HIS A 15 -45.19 46.70 28.75
C HIS A 15 -43.72 46.89 29.18
N ARG A 16 -43.42 47.05 30.49
CA ARG A 16 -42.03 47.21 30.96
C ARG A 16 -41.32 45.87 31.13
N LEU A 17 -42.01 44.84 31.63
CA LEU A 17 -41.47 43.48 31.71
C LEU A 17 -41.22 42.90 30.32
N THR A 18 -42.15 43.06 29.38
CA THR A 18 -41.96 42.59 27.99
C THR A 18 -40.78 43.29 27.32
N LYS A 19 -40.58 44.59 27.56
CA LYS A 19 -39.46 45.34 26.97
C LYS A 19 -38.11 44.95 27.57
N LEU A 20 -38.04 44.66 28.87
CA LEU A 20 -36.85 44.13 29.53
C LEU A 20 -36.53 42.69 29.09
N LEU A 21 -37.55 41.83 28.97
CA LEU A 21 -37.40 40.44 28.50
C LEU A 21 -36.99 40.37 27.02
N VAL A 22 -37.61 41.15 26.14
CA VAL A 22 -37.26 41.20 24.71
C VAL A 22 -35.86 41.78 24.50
N GLY A 23 -35.45 42.78 25.29
CA GLY A 23 -34.10 43.32 25.26
C GLY A 23 -33.03 42.29 25.65
N GLY A 24 -33.24 41.57 26.76
CA GLY A 24 -32.32 40.52 27.22
C GLY A 24 -32.26 39.30 26.30
N ILE A 25 -33.38 38.89 25.70
CA ILE A 25 -33.41 37.81 24.71
C ILE A 25 -32.67 38.22 23.43
N GLY A 26 -32.83 39.47 22.98
CA GLY A 26 -32.09 40.01 21.83
C GLY A 26 -30.59 39.99 22.03
N GLU A 27 -30.11 40.37 23.23
CA GLU A 27 -28.69 40.34 23.59
C GLU A 27 -28.15 38.90 23.60
N ILE A 28 -28.87 37.95 24.21
CA ILE A 28 -28.49 36.53 24.22
C ILE A 28 -28.39 35.98 22.79
N ILE A 29 -29.38 36.24 21.94
CA ILE A 29 -29.36 35.79 20.53
C ILE A 29 -28.17 36.41 19.79
N MET A 30 -27.87 37.70 20.00
CA MET A 30 -26.75 38.38 19.36
C MET A 30 -25.40 37.79 19.77
N VAL A 31 -25.22 37.49 21.07
CA VAL A 31 -24.03 36.80 21.59
C VAL A 31 -23.92 35.38 21.02
N MET A 32 -25.03 34.63 20.97
CA MET A 32 -25.05 33.29 20.39
C MET A 32 -24.66 33.29 18.91
N VAL A 33 -25.20 34.21 18.11
CA VAL A 33 -24.81 34.38 16.70
C VAL A 33 -23.32 34.71 16.57
N GLY A 34 -22.79 35.59 17.43
CA GLY A 34 -21.37 35.91 17.48
C GLY A 34 -20.49 34.69 17.74
N ILE A 35 -20.84 33.85 18.73
CA ILE A 35 -20.12 32.62 19.05
C ILE A 35 -20.20 31.62 17.89
N LEU A 36 -21.37 31.43 17.30
CA LEU A 36 -21.55 30.52 16.17
C LEU A 36 -20.75 30.95 14.94
N LEU A 37 -20.71 32.25 14.62
CA LEU A 37 -19.88 32.78 13.54
C LEU A 37 -18.39 32.59 13.82
N ALA A 38 -17.94 32.84 15.05
CA ALA A 38 -16.55 32.61 15.45
C ALA A 38 -16.16 31.13 15.31
N LEU A 39 -17.03 30.22 15.72
CA LEU A 39 -16.84 28.77 15.53
C LEU A 39 -16.82 28.39 14.05
N GLN A 40 -17.71 28.96 13.23
CA GLN A 40 -17.73 28.70 11.78
C GLN A 40 -16.44 29.15 11.09
N VAL A 41 -15.94 30.36 11.41
CA VAL A 41 -14.68 30.87 10.86
C VAL A 41 -13.50 29.99 11.29
N ASN A 42 -13.49 29.54 12.55
CA ASN A 42 -12.45 28.65 13.04
C ASN A 42 -12.49 27.29 12.31
N ASN A 43 -13.67 26.68 12.20
CA ASN A 43 -13.86 25.42 11.47
C ASN A 43 -13.44 25.53 10.00
N TRP A 44 -13.82 26.62 9.32
CA TRP A 44 -13.41 26.86 7.93
C TRP A 44 -11.89 27.01 7.76
N ASN A 45 -11.23 27.69 8.70
CA ASN A 45 -9.77 27.79 8.69
C ASN A 45 -9.09 26.44 8.94
N ASP A 46 -9.64 25.61 9.82
CA ASP A 46 -9.12 24.27 10.08
C ASP A 46 -9.35 23.33 8.89
N ASP A 47 -10.52 23.36 8.26
CA ASP A 47 -10.82 22.66 7.01
C ASP A 47 -9.86 23.04 5.87
N ARG A 48 -9.50 24.32 5.78
CA ARG A 48 -8.51 24.79 4.82
C ARG A 48 -7.13 24.22 5.11
N LYS A 49 -6.68 24.25 6.37
CA LYS A 49 -5.38 23.68 6.77
C LYS A 49 -5.31 22.18 6.49
N ASP A 50 -6.38 21.45 6.77
CA ASP A 50 -6.44 20.02 6.54
C ASP A 50 -6.45 19.69 5.05
N GLY A 51 -7.12 20.50 4.21
CA GLY A 51 -7.01 20.39 2.75
C GLY A 51 -5.57 20.58 2.24
N VAL A 52 -4.81 21.53 2.81
CA VAL A 52 -3.38 21.72 2.45
C VAL A 52 -2.54 20.51 2.85
N LYS A 53 -2.77 19.94 4.05
CA LYS A 53 -2.07 18.73 4.51
C LYS A 53 -2.43 17.51 3.65
N GLU A 54 -3.71 17.33 3.32
CA GLU A 54 -4.21 16.27 2.44
C GLU A 54 -3.44 16.29 1.11
N LEU A 55 -3.43 17.43 0.40
CA LEU A 55 -2.73 17.56 -0.88
C LEU A 55 -1.22 17.33 -0.76
N LYS A 56 -0.60 17.77 0.34
CA LYS A 56 0.83 17.52 0.59
C LYS A 56 1.12 16.03 0.71
N ILE A 57 0.35 15.31 1.54
CA ILE A 57 0.52 13.86 1.72
C ILE A 57 0.25 13.12 0.42
N LEU A 58 -0.79 13.49 -0.32
CA LEU A 58 -1.10 12.86 -1.60
C LEU A 58 0.03 13.04 -2.63
N ARG A 59 0.67 14.21 -2.70
CA ARG A 59 1.85 14.43 -3.56
C ARG A 59 3.06 13.60 -3.13
N GLU A 60 3.34 13.54 -1.83
CA GLU A 60 4.43 12.69 -1.30
C GLU A 60 4.18 11.21 -1.58
N MET A 61 2.94 10.75 -1.37
CA MET A 61 2.53 9.38 -1.65
C MET A 61 2.62 9.06 -3.15
N ARG A 62 2.23 10.00 -4.02
CA ARG A 62 2.34 9.83 -5.47
C ARG A 62 3.78 9.58 -5.91
N ALA A 63 4.72 10.35 -5.36
CA ALA A 63 6.16 10.20 -5.64
C ALA A 63 6.74 8.91 -5.04
N ASN A 64 6.26 8.48 -3.87
CA ASN A 64 6.63 7.19 -3.29
C ASN A 64 6.17 6.03 -4.20
N LEU A 65 4.94 6.08 -4.69
CA LEU A 65 4.37 5.05 -5.57
C LEU A 65 5.13 4.90 -6.89
N ASP A 66 5.78 5.95 -7.41
CA ASP A 66 6.64 5.84 -8.60
C ASP A 66 7.85 4.94 -8.34
N ARG A 67 8.45 5.04 -7.15
CA ARG A 67 9.57 4.19 -6.74
C ARG A 67 9.11 2.75 -6.52
N ASP A 68 7.98 2.59 -5.82
CA ASP A 68 7.38 1.26 -5.60
C ASP A 68 7.04 0.57 -6.93
N LEU A 69 6.52 1.31 -7.92
CA LEU A 69 6.20 0.80 -9.24
C LEU A 69 7.46 0.34 -10.00
N ALA A 70 8.52 1.13 -9.95
CA ALA A 70 9.79 0.80 -10.59
C ALA A 70 10.40 -0.48 -10.00
N ASP A 71 10.43 -0.59 -8.67
CA ASP A 71 10.91 -1.79 -7.97
C ASP A 71 10.03 -3.02 -8.22
N CYS A 72 8.70 -2.84 -8.23
CA CYS A 72 7.75 -3.89 -8.57
C CYS A 72 8.01 -4.46 -9.99
N ARG A 73 8.25 -3.60 -10.97
CA ARG A 73 8.57 -4.00 -12.35
C ARG A 73 9.90 -4.72 -12.45
N PHE A 74 10.92 -4.23 -11.74
CA PHE A 74 12.21 -4.91 -11.64
C PHE A 74 12.04 -6.33 -11.08
N ASN A 75 11.23 -6.50 -10.03
CA ASN A 75 10.96 -7.80 -9.43
C ASN A 75 10.18 -8.74 -10.37
N ILE A 76 9.24 -8.22 -11.17
CA ILE A 76 8.58 -8.99 -12.24
C ILE A 76 9.60 -9.50 -13.25
N GLU A 77 10.48 -8.60 -13.73
CA GLU A 77 11.50 -8.95 -14.73
C GLU A 77 12.47 -9.99 -14.18
N ARG A 78 12.95 -9.79 -12.94
CA ARG A 78 13.87 -10.71 -12.27
C ARG A 78 13.28 -12.10 -12.11
N ASN A 79 12.04 -12.22 -11.65
CA ASN A 79 11.36 -13.52 -11.59
C ASN A 79 11.18 -14.13 -12.98
N GLY A 80 10.94 -13.31 -14.01
CA GLY A 80 10.87 -13.76 -15.39
C GLY A 80 12.19 -14.36 -15.92
N HIS A 81 13.32 -13.76 -15.56
CA HIS A 81 14.65 -14.32 -15.88
C HIS A 81 14.90 -15.65 -15.15
N LEU A 82 14.59 -15.71 -13.85
CA LEU A 82 14.71 -16.95 -13.06
C LEU A 82 13.81 -18.06 -13.61
N LEU A 83 12.57 -17.73 -14.00
CA LEU A 83 11.60 -18.65 -14.59
C LEU A 83 12.17 -19.29 -15.87
N ARG A 84 12.63 -18.47 -16.82
CA ARG A 84 13.21 -18.95 -18.09
C ARG A 84 14.49 -19.74 -17.87
N GLY A 85 15.33 -19.33 -16.92
CA GLY A 85 16.54 -20.07 -16.57
C GLY A 85 16.22 -21.47 -16.04
N ASN A 86 15.31 -21.58 -15.08
CA ASN A 86 14.88 -22.87 -14.54
C ASN A 86 14.21 -23.75 -15.62
N GLN A 87 13.40 -23.17 -16.51
CA GLN A 87 12.83 -23.89 -17.64
C GLN A 87 13.90 -24.44 -18.59
N SER A 88 14.95 -23.67 -18.85
CA SER A 88 16.06 -24.08 -19.72
C SER A 88 16.84 -25.25 -19.13
N VAL A 89 17.14 -25.21 -17.82
CA VAL A 89 17.77 -26.32 -17.11
C VAL A 89 16.87 -27.56 -17.12
N LEU A 90 15.58 -27.41 -16.76
CA LEU A 90 14.65 -28.53 -16.75
C LEU A 90 14.50 -29.16 -18.14
N LYS A 91 14.46 -28.34 -19.20
CA LYS A 91 14.39 -28.81 -20.58
C LYS A 91 15.63 -29.63 -20.94
N GLN A 92 16.82 -29.11 -20.66
CA GLN A 92 18.07 -29.83 -20.94
C GLN A 92 18.11 -31.20 -20.25
N LEU A 93 17.75 -31.26 -18.97
CA LEU A 93 17.70 -32.52 -18.20
C LEU A 93 16.61 -33.48 -18.70
N THR A 94 15.48 -32.96 -19.19
CA THR A 94 14.36 -33.79 -19.65
C THR A 94 14.58 -34.34 -21.05
N GLU A 95 15.24 -33.58 -21.91
CA GLU A 95 15.55 -33.97 -23.29
C GLU A 95 16.90 -34.70 -23.40
N HIS A 96 17.61 -34.91 -22.28
CA HIS A 96 18.91 -35.57 -22.21
C HIS A 96 19.93 -34.95 -23.18
N THR A 97 19.91 -33.62 -23.31
CA THR A 97 20.85 -32.90 -24.17
C THR A 97 22.16 -32.62 -23.41
N LEU A 98 23.27 -32.56 -24.14
CA LEU A 98 24.58 -32.30 -23.54
C LEU A 98 24.62 -30.92 -22.86
N PHE A 99 25.32 -30.86 -21.74
CA PHE A 99 25.63 -29.59 -21.10
C PHE A 99 26.53 -28.73 -22.01
N HIS A 100 26.23 -27.44 -22.07
CA HIS A 100 27.02 -26.45 -22.82
C HIS A 100 27.19 -25.17 -22.01
N ASP A 101 28.26 -24.42 -22.25
CA ASP A 101 28.64 -23.25 -21.44
C ASP A 101 27.54 -22.18 -21.34
N SER A 102 26.68 -22.03 -22.36
CA SER A 102 25.59 -21.06 -22.29
C SER A 102 24.49 -21.42 -21.27
N LEU A 103 24.47 -22.64 -20.73
CA LEU A 103 23.61 -23.02 -19.60
C LEU A 103 24.18 -22.59 -18.25
N ARG A 104 25.46 -22.20 -18.16
CA ARG A 104 26.12 -21.92 -16.88
C ARG A 104 25.41 -20.83 -16.09
N ILE A 105 25.00 -19.78 -16.78
CA ILE A 105 24.24 -18.69 -16.19
C ILE A 105 22.91 -19.16 -15.61
N HIS A 106 22.26 -20.14 -16.26
CA HIS A 106 20.99 -20.68 -15.80
C HIS A 106 21.17 -21.58 -14.58
N TYR A 107 22.21 -22.43 -14.56
CA TYR A 107 22.56 -23.24 -13.39
C TYR A 107 22.93 -22.40 -12.17
N GLY A 108 23.72 -21.33 -12.37
CA GLY A 108 24.08 -20.38 -11.31
C GLY A 108 22.91 -19.54 -10.78
N ASN A 109 21.78 -19.53 -11.50
CA ASN A 109 20.57 -18.77 -11.16
C ASN A 109 19.33 -19.67 -11.00
N ILE A 110 19.50 -20.95 -10.69
CA ILE A 110 18.38 -21.85 -10.36
C ILE A 110 17.63 -21.29 -9.14
N PHE A 111 18.34 -20.93 -8.08
CA PHE A 111 17.75 -20.35 -6.88
C PHE A 111 17.76 -18.82 -6.92
N GLY A 112 16.80 -18.22 -6.23
CA GLY A 112 16.72 -16.78 -6.01
C GLY A 112 15.30 -16.33 -5.72
N ASN A 113 15.17 -15.31 -4.88
CA ASN A 113 13.91 -14.64 -4.58
C ASN A 113 14.04 -13.13 -4.85
N THR A 114 12.91 -12.44 -4.75
CA THR A 114 12.81 -10.99 -4.88
C THR A 114 12.04 -10.42 -3.70
N GLN A 115 12.18 -9.12 -3.46
CA GLN A 115 11.47 -8.43 -2.39
C GLN A 115 11.10 -7.03 -2.83
N LEU A 116 9.86 -6.62 -2.56
CA LEU A 116 9.42 -5.24 -2.73
C LEU A 116 9.97 -4.36 -1.59
N SER A 117 10.73 -3.34 -1.95
CA SER A 117 11.21 -2.29 -1.05
C SER A 117 10.21 -1.13 -1.01
N ALA A 118 9.01 -1.40 -0.48
CA ALA A 118 7.93 -0.44 -0.43
C ALA A 118 8.29 0.81 0.41
N ASN A 119 8.06 2.00 -0.16
CA ASN A 119 8.27 3.26 0.52
C ASN A 119 7.00 3.70 1.29
N THR A 120 6.98 3.38 2.58
CA THR A 120 5.83 3.63 3.46
C THR A 120 5.80 5.01 4.09
N SER A 121 6.79 5.90 3.87
CA SER A 121 6.91 7.14 4.65
C SER A 121 5.66 8.04 4.62
N ALA A 122 5.08 8.27 3.44
CA ALA A 122 3.85 9.07 3.31
C ALA A 122 2.63 8.36 3.93
N TYR A 123 2.58 7.03 3.82
CA TYR A 123 1.52 6.21 4.41
C TYR A 123 1.59 6.20 5.94
N ASP A 124 2.78 6.06 6.51
CA ASP A 124 3.01 6.07 7.94
C ASP A 124 2.70 7.45 8.53
N ASN A 125 3.06 8.53 7.83
CA ASN A 125 2.68 9.88 8.20
C ASN A 125 1.14 10.06 8.19
N LEU A 126 0.46 9.61 7.13
CA LEU A 126 -1.01 9.63 7.06
C LEU A 126 -1.63 8.83 8.22
N LYS A 127 -1.07 7.67 8.56
CA LYS A 127 -1.54 6.85 9.68
C LYS A 127 -1.37 7.56 11.03
N SER A 128 -0.26 8.27 11.23
CA SER A 128 -0.02 9.07 12.44
C SER A 128 -0.96 10.27 12.57
N ILE A 129 -1.31 10.92 11.45
CA ILE A 129 -2.27 12.04 11.45
C ILE A 129 -3.71 11.53 11.60
N GLY A 130 -4.02 10.40 10.96
CA GLY A 130 -5.35 9.81 10.88
C GLY A 130 -5.87 9.79 9.44
N PHE A 131 -6.41 8.65 9.03
CA PHE A 131 -6.85 8.43 7.65
C PHE A 131 -7.98 9.39 7.21
N ASN A 132 -8.79 9.89 8.14
CA ASN A 132 -9.89 10.84 7.86
C ASN A 132 -9.41 12.16 7.23
N LEU A 133 -8.09 12.45 7.25
CA LEU A 133 -7.51 13.55 6.51
C LEU A 133 -7.79 13.45 4.99
N ILE A 134 -7.79 12.23 4.45
CA ILE A 134 -8.17 12.00 3.05
C ILE A 134 -9.69 12.05 2.96
N ARG A 135 -10.23 13.12 2.38
CA ARG A 135 -11.67 13.39 2.28
C ARG A 135 -12.38 12.41 1.37
N ASN A 136 -11.70 11.97 0.31
CA ASN A 136 -12.24 11.02 -0.64
C ASN A 136 -12.21 9.60 -0.06
N ASP A 137 -13.36 9.08 0.34
CA ASP A 137 -13.51 7.77 0.98
C ASP A 137 -12.95 6.62 0.13
N SER A 138 -13.19 6.67 -1.18
CA SER A 138 -12.70 5.63 -2.10
C SER A 138 -11.18 5.68 -2.25
N LEU A 139 -10.60 6.87 -2.34
CA LEU A 139 -9.15 7.04 -2.36
C LEU A 139 -8.52 6.57 -1.04
N ARG A 140 -9.10 6.97 0.09
CA ARG A 140 -8.67 6.54 1.42
C ARG A 140 -8.67 5.02 1.55
N GLN A 141 -9.74 4.35 1.11
CA GLN A 141 -9.83 2.90 1.13
C GLN A 141 -8.79 2.23 0.22
N MET A 142 -8.54 2.78 -0.97
CA MET A 142 -7.53 2.24 -1.88
C MET A 142 -6.12 2.34 -1.28
N ILE A 143 -5.80 3.47 -0.62
CA ILE A 143 -4.54 3.68 0.09
C ILE A 143 -4.37 2.63 1.19
N THR A 144 -5.36 2.50 2.09
CA THR A 144 -5.26 1.58 3.22
C THR A 144 -5.17 0.12 2.76
N THR A 145 -5.98 -0.29 1.78
CA THR A 145 -5.92 -1.65 1.24
C THR A 145 -4.58 -1.94 0.57
N LEU A 146 -3.99 -1.01 -0.21
CA LEU A 146 -2.68 -1.24 -0.82
C LEU A 146 -1.60 -1.47 0.24
N TYR A 147 -1.44 -0.55 1.18
CA TYR A 147 -0.33 -0.56 2.12
C TYR A 147 -0.53 -1.56 3.27
N SER A 148 -1.71 -1.61 3.88
CA SER A 148 -1.94 -2.48 5.05
C SER A 148 -2.28 -3.92 4.69
N GLU A 149 -2.87 -4.17 3.52
CA GLU A 149 -3.25 -5.53 3.13
C GLU A 149 -2.32 -6.09 2.05
N ARG A 150 -2.22 -5.41 0.90
CA ARG A 150 -1.56 -6.00 -0.28
C ARG A 150 -0.05 -6.03 -0.15
N TYR A 151 0.59 -4.97 0.34
CA TYR A 151 2.02 -4.96 0.61
C TYR A 151 2.39 -5.91 1.76
N THR A 152 1.61 -5.94 2.84
CA THR A 152 1.81 -6.90 3.93
C THR A 152 1.72 -8.34 3.46
N TYR A 153 0.70 -8.66 2.66
CA TYR A 153 0.52 -10.00 2.10
C TYR A 153 1.67 -10.39 1.18
N LEU A 154 2.07 -9.51 0.27
CA LEU A 154 3.20 -9.75 -0.63
C LEU A 154 4.49 -9.98 0.17
N ARG A 155 4.78 -9.15 1.18
CA ARG A 155 5.95 -9.32 2.05
C ARG A 155 5.95 -10.69 2.73
N ASN A 156 4.82 -11.12 3.27
CA ASN A 156 4.73 -12.44 3.91
C ASN A 156 4.98 -13.56 2.89
N LEU A 157 4.49 -13.45 1.65
CA LEU A 157 4.81 -14.41 0.59
C LEU A 157 6.30 -14.40 0.24
N GLU A 158 6.91 -13.23 0.10
CA GLU A 158 8.33 -13.08 -0.25
C GLU A 158 9.26 -13.73 0.79
N PHE A 159 8.95 -13.58 2.07
CA PHE A 159 9.81 -14.07 3.16
C PHE A 159 9.43 -15.47 3.65
N GLU A 160 8.17 -15.66 4.04
CA GLU A 160 7.74 -16.87 4.75
C GLU A 160 7.49 -18.04 3.82
N ALA A 161 7.07 -17.77 2.58
CA ALA A 161 6.81 -18.80 1.59
C ALA A 161 7.99 -18.95 0.62
N ASP A 162 8.25 -17.90 -0.17
CA ASP A 162 9.28 -17.97 -1.22
C ASP A 162 10.68 -18.05 -0.63
N GLY A 163 11.05 -17.11 0.26
CA GLY A 163 12.35 -17.08 0.92
C GLY A 163 12.72 -18.41 1.57
N LYS A 164 11.85 -18.95 2.43
CA LYS A 164 12.09 -20.25 3.07
C LYS A 164 12.20 -21.39 2.05
N LEU A 165 11.35 -21.42 1.02
CA LEU A 165 11.48 -22.43 -0.03
C LEU A 165 12.84 -22.36 -0.73
N GLN A 166 13.32 -21.16 -1.05
CA GLN A 166 14.62 -20.97 -1.71
C GLN A 166 15.78 -21.41 -0.81
N PHE A 167 15.82 -20.92 0.44
CA PHE A 167 17.00 -21.10 1.31
C PHE A 167 16.98 -22.42 2.09
N ASP A 168 15.82 -22.87 2.56
CA ASP A 168 15.74 -24.03 3.45
C ASP A 168 15.56 -25.35 2.67
N HIS A 169 15.00 -25.28 1.46
CA HIS A 169 14.68 -26.48 0.67
C HIS A 169 15.44 -26.57 -0.66
N LEU A 170 15.48 -25.50 -1.45
CA LEU A 170 16.07 -25.54 -2.80
C LEU A 170 17.60 -25.47 -2.75
N LEU A 171 18.15 -24.50 -2.02
CA LEU A 171 19.59 -24.23 -1.98
C LEU A 171 20.44 -25.43 -1.54
N PRO A 172 20.08 -26.21 -0.49
CA PRO A 172 20.86 -27.38 -0.10
C PRO A 172 20.91 -28.46 -1.18
N GLN A 173 19.79 -28.70 -1.85
CA GLN A 173 19.69 -29.70 -2.93
C GLN A 173 20.43 -29.24 -4.18
N LEU A 174 20.41 -27.93 -4.46
CA LEU A 174 21.22 -27.33 -5.53
C LEU A 174 22.71 -27.52 -5.27
N MET A 175 23.18 -27.17 -4.07
CA MET A 175 24.62 -27.24 -3.72
C MET A 175 25.16 -28.67 -3.72
N ALA A 176 24.29 -29.68 -3.51
CA ALA A 176 24.68 -31.08 -3.60
C ALA A 176 24.86 -31.59 -5.05
N LYS A 177 24.36 -30.85 -6.05
CA LYS A 177 24.23 -31.33 -7.45
C LYS A 177 24.84 -30.40 -8.48
N VAL A 178 25.06 -29.13 -8.12
CA VAL A 178 25.55 -28.08 -9.00
C VAL A 178 26.75 -27.41 -8.34
N ALA A 179 27.88 -27.42 -9.05
CA ALA A 179 29.04 -26.62 -8.71
C ALA A 179 28.75 -25.18 -9.10
N VAL A 180 28.52 -24.31 -8.12
CA VAL A 180 28.34 -22.87 -8.34
C VAL A 180 29.71 -22.21 -8.32
N ASP A 181 30.22 -21.85 -9.49
CA ASP A 181 31.52 -21.14 -9.61
C ASP A 181 31.42 -19.72 -9.06
N THR A 182 30.29 -19.06 -9.34
CA THR A 182 30.00 -17.72 -8.86
C THR A 182 28.49 -17.59 -8.67
N VAL A 183 28.08 -17.28 -7.44
CA VAL A 183 26.67 -17.15 -7.07
C VAL A 183 25.98 -16.12 -7.97
N TRP A 184 24.84 -16.49 -8.54
CA TRP A 184 24.04 -15.68 -9.49
C TRP A 184 24.73 -15.35 -10.82
N ALA A 185 25.85 -15.99 -11.16
CA ALA A 185 26.57 -15.72 -12.41
C ALA A 185 26.96 -16.98 -13.19
N SER A 186 27.42 -18.04 -12.52
CA SER A 186 27.83 -19.27 -13.19
C SER A 186 27.71 -20.47 -12.26
N GLY A 187 27.21 -21.56 -12.80
CA GLY A 187 27.34 -22.88 -12.21
C GLY A 187 27.24 -23.97 -13.27
N GLN A 188 27.54 -25.20 -12.89
CA GLN A 188 27.46 -26.35 -13.77
C GLN A 188 27.08 -27.60 -12.96
N PRO A 189 26.41 -28.59 -13.56
CA PRO A 189 26.15 -29.84 -12.88
C PRO A 189 27.46 -30.53 -12.47
N ILE A 190 27.52 -31.06 -11.25
CA ILE A 190 28.69 -31.80 -10.75
C ILE A 190 28.85 -33.10 -11.53
N ASP A 191 27.73 -33.79 -11.77
CA ASP A 191 27.63 -34.99 -12.59
C ASP A 191 26.50 -34.76 -13.62
N PRO A 192 26.82 -34.33 -14.85
CA PRO A 192 25.81 -34.01 -15.87
C PRO A 192 24.95 -35.22 -16.24
N GLU A 193 25.53 -36.43 -16.32
CA GLU A 193 24.82 -37.64 -16.75
C GLU A 193 23.86 -38.10 -15.65
N ALA A 194 24.35 -38.22 -14.40
CA ALA A 194 23.50 -38.64 -13.28
C ALA A 194 22.37 -37.64 -13.00
N LEU A 195 22.60 -36.35 -13.22
CA LEU A 195 21.57 -35.32 -12.99
C LEU A 195 20.39 -35.40 -13.97
N MET A 196 20.60 -35.91 -15.19
CA MET A 196 19.51 -36.10 -16.15
C MET A 196 18.46 -37.08 -15.63
N ASP A 197 18.89 -38.13 -14.92
CA ASP A 197 18.02 -39.16 -14.36
C ASP A 197 17.50 -38.85 -12.94
N ASP A 198 17.90 -37.73 -12.34
CA ASP A 198 17.50 -37.31 -10.99
C ASP A 198 16.05 -36.77 -10.99
N ALA A 199 15.08 -37.68 -10.85
CA ALA A 199 13.66 -37.34 -10.79
C ALA A 199 13.30 -36.37 -9.63
N PRO A 200 13.83 -36.53 -8.40
CA PRO A 200 13.66 -35.54 -7.33
C PRO A 200 14.11 -34.14 -7.74
N PHE A 201 15.32 -33.97 -8.32
CA PHE A 201 15.82 -32.67 -8.73
C PHE A 201 14.96 -32.03 -9.82
N LYS A 202 14.53 -32.80 -10.83
CA LYS A 202 13.56 -32.33 -11.83
C LYS A 202 12.23 -31.91 -11.20
N GLY A 203 11.79 -32.58 -10.14
CA GLY A 203 10.62 -32.19 -9.35
C GLY A 203 10.77 -30.82 -8.69
N LEU A 204 11.93 -30.56 -8.08
CA LEU A 204 12.25 -29.25 -7.48
C LEU A 204 12.25 -28.13 -8.51
N LEU A 205 12.84 -28.35 -9.68
CA LEU A 205 12.84 -27.35 -10.76
C LEU A 205 11.42 -27.01 -11.20
N ARG A 206 10.52 -28.00 -11.34
CA ARG A 206 9.10 -27.76 -11.65
C ARG A 206 8.40 -26.93 -10.57
N MET A 207 8.66 -27.23 -9.30
CA MET A 207 8.13 -26.44 -8.18
C MET A 207 8.64 -25.00 -8.23
N ASN A 208 9.94 -24.81 -8.47
CA ASN A 208 10.53 -23.48 -8.52
C ASN A 208 10.03 -22.66 -9.73
N ILE A 209 9.84 -23.30 -10.89
CA ILE A 209 9.18 -22.72 -12.07
C ILE A 209 7.78 -22.23 -11.72
N PHE A 210 6.99 -23.06 -11.04
CA PHE A 210 5.65 -22.68 -10.60
C PHE A 210 5.69 -21.45 -9.68
N ILE A 211 6.58 -21.45 -8.69
CA ILE A 211 6.70 -20.34 -7.74
C ILE A 211 7.14 -19.04 -8.42
N ARG A 212 8.10 -19.08 -9.37
CA ARG A 212 8.47 -17.87 -10.14
C ARG A 212 7.26 -17.31 -10.89
N GLY A 213 6.49 -18.17 -11.55
CA GLY A 213 5.25 -17.76 -12.24
C GLY A 213 4.20 -17.17 -11.28
N TYR A 214 4.03 -17.79 -10.12
CA TYR A 214 3.14 -17.30 -9.08
C TYR A 214 3.57 -15.92 -8.56
N MET A 215 4.85 -15.73 -8.24
CA MET A 215 5.38 -14.44 -7.77
C MET A 215 5.22 -13.34 -8.83
N ILE A 216 5.47 -13.62 -10.11
CA ILE A 216 5.19 -12.68 -11.21
C ILE A 216 3.73 -12.22 -11.17
N ALA A 217 2.78 -13.16 -11.03
CA ALA A 217 1.36 -12.83 -10.97
C ALA A 217 1.01 -11.97 -9.74
N GLN A 218 1.64 -12.21 -8.60
CA GLN A 218 1.46 -11.38 -7.39
C GLN A 218 1.96 -9.95 -7.61
N TYR A 219 3.18 -9.78 -8.12
CA TYR A 219 3.72 -8.45 -8.42
C TYR A 219 2.89 -7.72 -9.48
N GLN A 220 2.47 -8.38 -10.57
CA GLN A 220 1.57 -7.76 -11.55
C GLN A 220 0.23 -7.32 -10.93
N GLY A 221 -0.27 -8.08 -9.94
CA GLY A 221 -1.44 -7.70 -9.17
C GLY A 221 -1.23 -6.45 -8.31
N VAL A 222 -0.01 -6.26 -7.78
CA VAL A 222 0.39 -5.05 -7.05
C VAL A 222 0.60 -3.88 -8.00
N GLU A 223 1.32 -4.06 -9.11
CA GLU A 223 1.52 -3.05 -10.17
C GLU A 223 0.20 -2.42 -10.61
N ARG A 224 -0.82 -3.25 -10.92
CA ARG A 224 -2.15 -2.74 -11.32
C ARG A 224 -2.81 -1.87 -10.26
N ARG A 225 -2.61 -2.19 -8.97
CA ARG A 225 -3.17 -1.42 -7.85
C ARG A 225 -2.42 -0.12 -7.61
N VAL A 226 -1.09 -0.16 -7.73
CA VAL A 226 -0.24 1.03 -7.67
C VAL A 226 -0.65 2.02 -8.78
N LEU A 227 -0.75 1.55 -10.03
CA LEU A 227 -1.20 2.37 -11.17
C LEU A 227 -2.60 2.94 -10.98
N ALA A 228 -3.53 2.12 -10.46
CA ALA A 228 -4.89 2.59 -10.18
C ALA A 228 -4.89 3.67 -9.09
N LEU A 229 -4.15 3.49 -8.00
CA LEU A 229 -4.03 4.46 -6.93
C LEU A 229 -3.36 5.75 -7.40
N GLN A 230 -2.28 5.66 -8.18
CA GLN A 230 -1.65 6.81 -8.81
C GLN A 230 -2.67 7.63 -9.63
N GLY A 231 -3.47 6.96 -10.46
CA GLY A 231 -4.52 7.62 -11.24
C GLY A 231 -5.63 8.25 -10.39
N MET A 232 -5.96 7.69 -9.22
CA MET A 232 -6.91 8.29 -8.29
C MET A 232 -6.31 9.53 -7.59
N ILE A 233 -5.04 9.46 -7.19
CA ILE A 233 -4.33 10.60 -6.59
C ILE A 233 -4.21 11.74 -7.60
N ASP A 234 -3.79 11.44 -8.84
CA ASP A 234 -3.61 12.45 -9.88
C ASP A 234 -4.93 13.18 -10.19
N LYS A 235 -6.06 12.47 -10.20
CA LYS A 235 -7.39 13.07 -10.35
C LYS A 235 -7.77 13.96 -9.16
N GLU A 236 -7.50 13.53 -7.93
CA GLU A 236 -7.81 14.32 -6.73
C GLU A 236 -6.96 15.60 -6.67
N LEU A 237 -5.68 15.52 -7.06
CA LEU A 237 -4.80 16.67 -7.14
C LEU A 237 -5.26 17.67 -8.21
N ALA A 238 -5.57 17.20 -9.41
CA ALA A 238 -6.02 18.05 -10.52
C ALA A 238 -7.38 18.72 -10.25
N ALA A 239 -8.25 18.11 -9.44
CA ALA A 239 -9.54 18.70 -9.08
C ALA A 239 -9.44 19.87 -8.08
N ARG A 240 -8.25 20.08 -7.47
CA ARG A 240 -8.04 21.09 -6.42
C ARG A 240 -6.91 22.08 -6.74
N GLU A 241 -6.41 22.05 -7.97
CA GLU A 241 -5.58 23.10 -8.58
C GLU A 241 -6.47 24.12 -9.29
#